data_AF-A0A6A2X236-F1
#
_entry.id   AF-A0A6A2X236-F1
#
_cell.length_a   1.000
_cell.length_b   1.000
_cell.length_c   1.000
_cell.angle_alpha   90.00
_cell.angle_beta   90.00
_cell.angle_gamma   90.00
#
_symmetry.space_group_name_H-M   'P 1'
#
loop_
_entity.id
_entity.type
_entity.pdbx_description
1 polymer ?
#
loop_
_entity_poly.entity_id
_entity_poly.type
_entity_poly.pdbx_seq_one_letter_code
_entity_poly.pdbx_strand_id
1 'polypeptide(L)'
;MASKALLFLLATLLQLASEVSSNEKEKRIEMKYVKVPEPATPIPVKAPPHPAPAPPVKSPSPPYKPPTPAPAPPTTTPPYKPPSPPLPPVKTRKDCIPLCGERCKLHSRTNLCMRACITCCDRCKCVPPGTYGNREMCGKCYTDMKTHNNKPKCP
;
A
#
# COMPACT_ATOMS: atom_id res chain seq x y z
N MET A 1 58.57 22.96 2.84
CA MET A 1 57.48 23.22 3.81
C MET A 1 56.10 22.75 3.35
N ALA A 2 55.77 22.80 2.04
CA ALA A 2 54.44 22.42 1.52
C ALA A 2 54.05 20.93 1.67
N SER A 3 55.01 20.00 1.61
CA SER A 3 54.73 18.56 1.68
C SER A 3 54.26 18.09 3.07
N LYS A 4 54.78 18.70 4.15
CA LYS A 4 54.33 18.38 5.52
C LYS A 4 52.88 18.80 5.74
N ALA A 5 52.48 19.98 5.24
CA ALA A 5 51.10 20.47 5.37
C ALA A 5 50.08 19.56 4.65
N LEU A 6 50.44 19.01 3.49
CA LEU A 6 49.58 18.08 2.76
C LEU A 6 49.40 16.74 3.49
N LEU A 7 50.45 16.23 4.13
CA LEU A 7 50.37 15.01 4.95
C LEU A 7 49.50 15.21 6.20
N PHE A 8 49.61 16.38 6.85
CA PHE A 8 48.74 16.71 7.99
C PHE A 8 47.26 16.82 7.59
N LEU A 9 46.96 17.43 6.43
CA LEU A 9 45.58 17.53 5.94
C LEU A 9 44.98 16.15 5.58
N LEU A 10 45.75 15.28 4.92
CA LEU A 10 45.32 13.92 4.60
C LEU A 10 45.09 13.09 5.87
N ALA A 11 45.96 13.22 6.88
CA ALA A 11 45.77 12.55 8.17
C ALA A 11 44.52 13.02 8.91
N THR A 12 44.22 14.33 8.91
CA THR A 12 43.00 14.86 9.52
C THR A 12 41.73 14.43 8.79
N LEU A 13 41.78 14.32 7.46
CA LEU A 13 40.67 13.80 6.64
C LEU A 13 40.40 12.32 6.93
N LEU A 14 41.45 11.50 7.08
CA LEU A 14 41.32 10.09 7.47
C LEU A 14 40.72 9.94 8.88
N GLN A 15 41.14 10.75 9.84
CA GLN A 15 40.61 10.71 11.20
C GLN A 15 39.11 11.03 11.23
N LEU A 16 38.68 12.08 10.51
CA LEU A 16 37.26 12.48 10.44
C LEU A 16 36.38 11.41 9.75
N ALA A 17 36.91 10.70 8.76
CA ALA A 17 36.18 9.62 8.09
C ALA A 17 35.95 8.38 8.99
N SER A 18 36.78 8.19 10.03
CA SER A 18 36.68 7.05 10.95
C SER A 18 35.50 7.20 11.91
N GLU A 19 35.25 8.42 12.41
CA GLU A 19 34.18 8.73 13.35
C GLU A 19 32.77 8.56 12.73
N VAL A 20 32.61 8.86 11.43
CA VAL A 20 31.35 8.69 10.70
C VAL A 20 30.93 7.21 10.58
N SER A 21 31.88 6.27 10.57
CA SER A 21 31.60 4.83 10.41
C SER A 21 31.09 4.15 11.69
N SER A 22 31.36 4.71 12.87
CA SER A 22 30.93 4.14 14.15
C SER A 22 29.47 4.48 14.49
N ASN A 23 28.98 5.66 14.10
CA ASN A 23 27.64 6.14 14.48
C ASN A 23 26.49 5.37 13.78
N GLU A 24 26.66 4.93 12.53
CA GLU A 24 25.64 4.11 11.85
C GLU A 24 25.49 2.69 12.42
N LYS A 25 26.54 2.15 13.05
CA LYS A 25 26.52 0.77 13.59
C LYS A 25 25.74 0.70 14.90
N GLU A 26 25.85 1.70 15.78
CA GLU A 26 25.12 1.74 17.06
C GLU A 26 23.60 1.75 16.85
N LYS A 27 23.11 2.58 15.92
CA LYS A 27 21.67 2.74 15.63
C LYS A 27 21.03 1.48 15.03
N ARG A 28 21.83 0.60 14.42
CA ARG A 28 21.38 -0.70 13.88
C ARG A 28 21.32 -1.79 14.94
N ILE A 29 22.09 -1.66 16.03
CA ILE A 29 22.19 -2.67 17.09
C ILE A 29 20.99 -2.55 18.05
N GLU A 30 20.49 -1.34 18.32
CA GLU A 30 19.32 -1.14 19.20
C GLU A 30 18.02 -1.75 18.62
N MET A 31 17.79 -1.68 17.29
CA MET A 31 16.60 -2.28 16.66
C MET A 31 16.62 -3.81 16.56
N LYS A 32 17.77 -4.47 16.76
CA LYS A 32 17.86 -5.94 16.68
C LYS A 32 17.59 -6.65 18.00
N TYR A 33 17.57 -5.93 19.13
CA TYR A 33 17.44 -6.53 20.46
C TYR A 33 16.17 -6.11 21.21
N VAL A 34 15.05 -5.95 20.52
CA VAL A 34 13.75 -6.16 21.19
C VAL A 34 13.57 -7.67 21.31
N LYS A 35 14.02 -8.20 22.45
CA LYS A 35 13.83 -9.57 22.91
C LYS A 35 12.35 -9.94 22.73
N VAL A 36 12.07 -10.80 21.76
CA VAL A 36 10.75 -11.41 21.56
C VAL A 36 10.46 -12.22 22.83
N PRO A 37 9.40 -11.92 23.60
CA PRO A 37 9.01 -12.77 24.71
C PRO A 37 8.60 -14.14 24.17
N GLU A 38 9.08 -15.15 24.87
CA GLU A 38 8.86 -16.59 24.70
C GLU A 38 7.38 -16.92 24.44
N PRO A 39 7.06 -17.90 23.57
CA PRO A 39 5.67 -18.26 23.29
C PRO A 39 5.05 -18.88 24.54
N ALA A 40 4.09 -18.17 25.13
CA ALA A 40 3.27 -18.69 26.20
C ALA A 40 2.59 -20.00 25.76
N THR A 41 2.74 -21.02 26.60
CA THR A 41 2.08 -22.32 26.52
C THR A 41 0.58 -22.19 26.26
N PRO A 42 -0.05 -23.10 25.50
CA PRO A 42 -1.47 -23.06 25.23
C PRO A 42 -2.27 -23.27 26.52
N ILE A 43 -3.02 -22.25 26.92
CA ILE A 43 -4.02 -22.32 27.98
C ILE A 43 -5.12 -23.29 27.52
N PRO A 44 -5.60 -24.23 28.37
CA PRO A 44 -6.73 -25.09 28.02
C PRO A 44 -7.98 -24.23 27.83
N VAL A 45 -8.47 -24.16 26.60
CA VAL A 45 -9.66 -23.39 26.22
C VAL A 45 -10.88 -24.09 26.83
N LYS A 46 -11.42 -23.55 27.92
CA LYS A 46 -12.74 -23.93 28.41
C LYS A 46 -13.77 -23.51 27.35
N ALA A 47 -14.64 -24.43 26.96
CA ALA A 47 -15.67 -24.19 25.96
C ALA A 47 -16.48 -22.92 26.30
N PRO A 48 -16.77 -22.04 25.32
CA PRO A 48 -17.61 -20.88 25.57
C PRO A 48 -19.01 -21.33 26.04
N PRO A 49 -19.62 -20.66 27.03
CA PRO A 49 -21.04 -20.81 27.25
C PRO A 49 -21.78 -20.31 26.01
N HIS A 50 -22.84 -21.02 25.62
CA HIS A 50 -23.69 -20.69 24.49
C HIS A 50 -24.01 -19.19 24.42
N PRO A 51 -23.93 -18.54 23.24
CA PRO A 51 -24.30 -17.14 23.12
C PRO A 51 -25.79 -16.96 23.45
N ALA A 52 -26.07 -15.96 24.27
CA ALA A 52 -27.42 -15.49 24.58
C ALA A 52 -28.19 -15.13 23.29
N PRO A 53 -29.54 -15.21 23.30
CA PRO A 53 -30.35 -14.88 22.13
C PRO A 53 -30.09 -13.45 21.63
N ALA A 54 -29.95 -13.31 20.32
CA ALA A 54 -29.74 -12.02 19.67
C ALA A 54 -30.92 -11.05 19.94
N PRO A 55 -30.66 -9.74 20.10
CA PRO A 55 -31.73 -8.74 20.19
C PRO A 55 -32.56 -8.69 18.90
N PRO A 56 -33.84 -8.31 18.97
CA PRO A 56 -34.73 -8.31 17.81
C PRO A 56 -34.21 -7.34 16.74
N VAL A 57 -33.95 -7.90 15.57
CA VAL A 57 -33.52 -7.19 14.36
C VAL A 57 -34.66 -6.26 13.95
N LYS A 58 -34.44 -4.94 14.01
CA LYS A 58 -35.36 -3.95 13.44
C LYS A 58 -35.49 -4.19 11.93
N SER A 59 -36.72 -3.99 11.48
CA SER A 59 -37.35 -4.31 10.18
C SER A 59 -36.51 -4.22 8.89
N PRO A 60 -36.98 -4.90 7.82
CA PRO A 60 -36.24 -5.03 6.57
C PRO A 60 -35.98 -3.67 5.92
N SER A 61 -34.73 -3.44 5.52
CA SER A 61 -34.43 -2.41 4.52
C SER A 61 -35.23 -2.72 3.25
N PRO A 62 -35.72 -1.70 2.52
CA PRO A 62 -36.43 -1.90 1.26
C PRO A 62 -35.58 -2.75 0.31
N PRO A 63 -36.20 -3.58 -0.56
CA PRO A 63 -35.47 -4.40 -1.51
C PRO A 63 -34.49 -3.53 -2.29
N TYR A 64 -33.19 -3.81 -2.15
CA TYR A 64 -32.16 -3.17 -2.96
C TYR A 64 -32.39 -3.62 -4.41
N LYS A 65 -33.18 -2.85 -5.16
CA LYS A 65 -33.24 -2.96 -6.61
C LYS A 65 -31.81 -2.67 -7.10
N PRO A 66 -31.16 -3.60 -7.79
CA PRO A 66 -29.96 -3.27 -8.53
C PRO A 66 -30.30 -2.05 -9.40
N PRO A 67 -29.52 -0.96 -9.38
CA PRO A 67 -29.65 0.02 -10.44
C PRO A 67 -29.50 -0.75 -11.74
N THR A 68 -30.48 -0.59 -12.64
CA THR A 68 -30.43 -1.11 -14.00
C THR A 68 -29.01 -0.84 -14.52
N PRO A 69 -28.30 -1.83 -15.09
CA PRO A 69 -27.02 -1.55 -15.73
C PRO A 69 -27.25 -0.39 -16.69
N ALA A 70 -26.65 0.76 -16.39
CA ALA A 70 -26.57 1.82 -17.38
C ALA A 70 -25.99 1.16 -18.63
N PRO A 71 -26.56 1.39 -19.82
CA PRO A 71 -25.97 0.90 -21.06
C PRO A 71 -24.48 1.20 -21.02
N ALA A 72 -23.65 0.17 -21.20
CA ALA A 72 -22.22 0.38 -21.33
C ALA A 72 -22.04 1.47 -22.40
N PRO A 73 -21.32 2.57 -22.10
CA PRO A 73 -21.05 3.57 -23.12
C PRO A 73 -20.44 2.84 -24.33
N PRO A 74 -20.85 3.18 -25.56
CA PRO A 74 -20.33 2.53 -26.74
C PRO A 74 -18.80 2.61 -26.71
N THR A 75 -18.16 1.44 -26.76
CA THR A 75 -16.71 1.29 -26.78
C THR A 75 -16.17 1.68 -28.15
N THR A 76 -16.41 2.91 -28.60
CA THR A 76 -15.58 3.53 -29.61
C THR A 76 -14.29 3.92 -28.90
N THR A 77 -13.32 3.01 -28.80
CA THR A 77 -11.99 3.39 -28.32
C THR A 77 -11.36 4.33 -29.34
N PRO A 78 -11.23 5.65 -29.08
CA PRO A 78 -10.28 6.44 -29.83
C PRO A 78 -8.88 5.83 -29.62
N PRO A 79 -7.93 6.01 -30.57
CA PRO A 79 -6.54 5.66 -30.34
C PRO A 79 -6.08 6.28 -29.02
N TYR A 80 -5.73 5.44 -28.04
CA TYR A 80 -5.26 5.90 -26.74
C TYR A 80 -3.99 6.71 -26.95
N LYS A 81 -4.13 8.03 -26.97
CA LYS A 81 -3.00 8.94 -26.89
C LYS A 81 -2.57 8.96 -25.43
N PRO A 82 -1.35 8.51 -25.10
CA PRO A 82 -0.89 8.51 -23.72
C PRO A 82 -1.07 9.91 -23.12
N PRO A 83 -1.67 10.04 -21.91
CA PRO A 83 -1.71 11.32 -21.24
C PRO A 83 -0.26 11.74 -20.96
N SER A 84 0.12 12.92 -21.47
CA SER A 84 1.32 13.64 -21.05
C SER A 84 0.91 14.50 -19.86
N PRO A 85 1.53 14.38 -18.68
CA PRO A 85 2.78 13.68 -18.35
C PRO A 85 2.63 12.17 -18.11
N PRO A 86 3.70 11.38 -18.37
CA PRO A 86 3.70 9.94 -18.10
C PRO A 86 3.33 9.65 -16.65
N LEU A 87 2.53 8.59 -16.45
CA LEU A 87 2.14 8.13 -15.12
C LEU A 87 3.38 8.01 -14.22
N PRO A 88 3.30 8.47 -12.96
CA PRO A 88 4.45 8.43 -12.07
C PRO A 88 4.92 6.98 -11.87
N PRO A 89 6.23 6.71 -11.99
CA PRO A 89 6.75 5.35 -11.85
C PRO A 89 6.60 4.87 -10.40
N VAL A 90 5.92 3.74 -10.19
CA VAL A 90 5.83 3.07 -8.89
C VAL A 90 6.96 2.05 -8.78
N LYS A 91 7.97 2.33 -7.97
CA LYS A 91 9.10 1.39 -7.74
C LYS A 91 8.90 0.62 -6.44
N THR A 92 8.38 1.30 -5.43
CA THR A 92 8.22 0.79 -4.07
C THR A 92 6.79 0.93 -3.61
N ARG A 93 6.44 0.19 -2.55
CA ARG A 93 5.13 0.29 -1.90
C ARG A 93 4.84 1.70 -1.36
N LYS A 94 5.87 2.48 -1.02
CA LYS A 94 5.71 3.85 -0.50
C LYS A 94 5.18 4.78 -1.58
N ASP A 95 5.58 4.57 -2.83
CA ASP A 95 5.12 5.35 -3.99
C ASP A 95 3.62 5.15 -4.25
N CYS A 96 3.05 4.03 -3.77
CA CYS A 96 1.61 3.77 -3.85
C CYS A 96 0.77 4.66 -2.94
N ILE A 97 1.32 5.15 -1.83
CA ILE A 97 0.54 5.89 -0.82
C ILE A 97 -0.10 7.16 -1.39
N PRO A 98 0.66 8.09 -2.01
CA PRO A 98 0.07 9.30 -2.58
C PRO A 98 -0.89 9.01 -3.75
N LEU A 99 -0.55 8.03 -4.59
CA LEU A 99 -1.37 7.67 -5.75
C LEU A 99 -2.72 7.05 -5.34
N CYS A 100 -2.68 6.15 -4.36
CA CYS A 100 -3.90 5.59 -3.79
C CYS A 100 -4.70 6.64 -3.02
N GLY A 101 -4.04 7.64 -2.42
CA GLY A 101 -4.69 8.79 -1.81
C GLY A 101 -5.60 9.52 -2.79
N GLU A 102 -5.09 9.85 -3.98
CA GLU A 102 -5.89 10.47 -5.04
C GLU A 102 -6.99 9.52 -5.55
N ARG A 103 -6.64 8.25 -5.81
CA ARG A 103 -7.61 7.25 -6.30
C ARG A 103 -8.81 7.08 -5.36
N CYS A 104 -8.56 7.07 -4.06
CA CYS A 104 -9.56 6.78 -3.04
C CYS A 104 -10.22 8.03 -2.44
N LYS A 105 -9.83 9.23 -2.88
CA LYS A 105 -10.24 10.52 -2.30
C LYS A 105 -11.75 10.70 -2.21
N LEU A 106 -12.50 10.24 -3.21
CA LEU A 106 -13.97 10.34 -3.28
C LEU A 106 -14.68 9.03 -2.92
N HIS A 107 -13.95 8.00 -2.50
CA HIS A 107 -14.52 6.71 -2.18
C HIS A 107 -15.19 6.77 -0.80
N SER A 108 -16.47 6.40 -0.70
CA SER A 108 -17.25 6.44 0.56
C SER A 108 -16.61 5.66 1.72
N ARG A 109 -15.85 4.61 1.39
CA ARG A 109 -15.05 3.81 2.32
C ARG A 109 -13.55 4.00 2.06
N THR A 110 -13.03 5.20 2.32
CA THR A 110 -11.64 5.58 1.97
C THR A 110 -10.60 4.61 2.53
N ASN A 111 -10.69 4.22 3.80
CA ASN A 111 -9.72 3.30 4.43
C ASN A 111 -9.71 1.91 3.79
N LEU A 112 -10.89 1.42 3.38
CA LEU A 112 -11.01 0.13 2.69
C LEU A 112 -10.42 0.22 1.27
N CYS A 113 -10.75 1.30 0.55
CA CYS A 113 -10.20 1.59 -0.77
C CYS A 113 -8.66 1.69 -0.71
N MET A 114 -8.10 2.43 0.24
CA MET A 114 -6.65 2.59 0.41
C MET A 114 -5.94 1.25 0.61
N ARG A 115 -6.48 0.39 1.48
CA ARG A 115 -5.91 -0.94 1.73
C ARG A 115 -5.90 -1.81 0.47
N ALA A 116 -7.00 -1.81 -0.27
CA ALA A 116 -7.12 -2.55 -1.51
C ALA A 116 -6.19 -1.98 -2.60
N CYS A 117 -6.19 -0.66 -2.78
CA CYS A 117 -5.36 0.05 -3.74
C CYS A 117 -3.87 -0.21 -3.49
N ILE A 118 -3.37 -0.06 -2.26
CA ILE A 118 -1.95 -0.29 -1.94
C ILE A 118 -1.55 -1.74 -2.24
N THR A 119 -2.43 -2.70 -1.97
CA THR A 119 -2.18 -4.12 -2.30
C THR A 119 -2.07 -4.34 -3.81
N CYS A 120 -2.98 -3.73 -4.58
CA CYS A 120 -2.95 -3.81 -6.05
C CYS A 120 -1.74 -3.09 -6.63
N CYS A 121 -1.43 -1.89 -6.14
CA CYS A 121 -0.31 -1.09 -6.56
C CYS A 121 1.02 -1.77 -6.25
N ASP A 122 1.20 -2.37 -5.08
CA ASP A 122 2.44 -3.04 -4.74
C ASP A 122 2.69 -4.26 -5.63
N ARG A 123 1.62 -4.96 -6.05
CA ARG A 123 1.71 -6.10 -6.96
C ARG A 123 1.91 -5.68 -8.42
N CYS A 124 1.13 -4.70 -8.88
CA CYS A 124 1.04 -4.32 -10.29
C CYS A 124 1.93 -3.13 -10.67
N LYS A 125 2.55 -2.48 -9.69
CA LYS A 125 3.38 -1.28 -9.84
C LYS A 125 2.70 -0.18 -10.66
N CYS A 126 1.38 -0.03 -10.46
CA CYS A 126 0.54 0.93 -11.17
C CYS A 126 -0.70 1.29 -10.35
N VAL A 127 -1.09 2.56 -10.38
CA VAL A 127 -2.39 3.06 -9.90
C VAL A 127 -3.03 3.83 -11.05
N PRO A 128 -4.26 3.50 -11.47
CA PRO A 128 -4.85 4.18 -12.61
C PRO A 128 -5.30 5.60 -12.26
N PRO A 129 -5.21 6.54 -13.21
CA PRO A 129 -5.45 7.96 -12.96
C PRO A 129 -6.92 8.24 -12.63
N GLY A 130 -7.15 9.30 -11.85
CA GLY A 130 -8.47 9.72 -11.40
C GLY A 130 -9.01 8.91 -10.21
N THR A 131 -10.22 9.25 -9.79
CA THR A 131 -10.91 8.64 -8.63
C THR A 131 -11.79 7.44 -9.02
N TYR A 132 -12.10 7.28 -10.30
CA TYR A 132 -12.96 6.22 -10.86
C TYR A 132 -12.50 5.84 -12.27
N GLY A 133 -12.80 4.62 -12.71
CA GLY A 133 -12.52 4.15 -14.08
C GLY A 133 -11.03 3.96 -14.39
N ASN A 134 -10.67 4.01 -15.68
CA ASN A 134 -9.31 3.93 -16.22
C ASN A 134 -8.50 2.71 -15.79
N ARG A 135 -9.16 1.62 -15.36
CA ARG A 135 -8.50 0.45 -14.78
C ARG A 135 -7.62 -0.27 -15.81
N GLU A 136 -8.04 -0.21 -17.07
CA GLU A 136 -7.34 -0.70 -18.26
C GLU A 136 -5.97 -0.04 -18.49
N MET A 137 -5.74 1.16 -17.95
CA MET A 137 -4.44 1.84 -18.05
C MET A 137 -3.33 1.10 -17.28
N CYS A 138 -3.70 0.37 -16.23
CA CYS A 138 -2.77 -0.47 -15.47
C CYS A 138 -2.77 -1.93 -15.95
N GLY A 139 -3.43 -2.21 -17.09
CA GLY A 139 -3.49 -3.52 -17.70
C GLY A 139 -4.16 -4.60 -16.85
N LYS A 140 -3.96 -5.85 -17.28
CA LYS A 140 -4.61 -7.04 -16.73
C LYS A 140 -4.34 -7.26 -15.24
N CYS A 141 -3.15 -6.90 -14.77
CA CYS A 141 -2.80 -7.09 -13.36
C CYS A 141 -3.79 -6.36 -12.43
N TYR A 142 -4.17 -5.12 -12.76
CA TYR A 142 -5.09 -4.33 -11.94
C TYR A 142 -6.57 -4.70 -12.19
N THR A 143 -6.92 -5.06 -13.42
CA THR A 143 -8.32 -5.38 -13.79
C THR A 143 -8.75 -6.77 -13.31
N ASP A 144 -7.87 -7.76 -13.42
CA ASP A 144 -8.22 -9.19 -13.30
C ASP A 144 -7.99 -9.72 -11.88
N MET A 145 -7.40 -8.91 -11.00
CA MET A 145 -7.30 -9.22 -9.58
C MET A 145 -8.68 -9.33 -8.93
N LYS A 146 -8.98 -10.51 -8.37
CA LYS A 146 -10.24 -10.82 -7.72
C LYS A 146 -10.03 -11.13 -6.22
N THR A 147 -11.10 -10.92 -5.47
CA THR A 147 -11.26 -11.42 -4.10
C THR A 147 -11.66 -12.89 -4.12
N HIS A 148 -11.68 -13.56 -2.96
CA HIS A 148 -12.15 -14.94 -2.84
C HIS A 148 -13.58 -15.14 -3.40
N ASN A 149 -14.43 -14.10 -3.33
CA ASN A 149 -15.80 -14.13 -3.82
C ASN A 149 -15.91 -13.77 -5.32
N ASN A 150 -14.83 -13.88 -6.09
CA ASN A 150 -14.77 -13.54 -7.52
C ASN A 150 -15.12 -12.08 -7.89
N LYS A 151 -15.18 -11.18 -6.91
CA LYS A 151 -15.40 -9.75 -7.15
C LYS A 151 -14.08 -9.03 -7.46
N PRO A 152 -14.08 -7.98 -8.30
CA PRO A 152 -12.92 -7.13 -8.50
C PRO A 152 -12.33 -6.67 -7.17
N LYS A 153 -11.01 -6.86 -7.00
CA LYS A 153 -10.31 -6.51 -5.76
C LYS A 153 -9.84 -5.05 -5.76
N CYS A 154 -9.36 -4.56 -6.90
CA CYS A 154 -8.76 -3.25 -7.02
C CYS A 154 -9.84 -2.17 -7.29
N PRO A 155 -9.74 -0.99 -6.65
CA PRO A 155 -10.72 0.08 -6.80
C PRO A 155 -10.67 0.75 -8.18
#